data_AF-A0A6N6PZY3-F1
#
_entry.id   AF-A0A6N6PZY3-F1
#
_cell.length_a   1.000
_cell.length_b   1.000
_cell.length_c   1.000
_cell.angle_alpha   90.00
_cell.angle_beta   90.00
_cell.angle_gamma   90.00
#
_symmetry.space_group_name_H-M   'P 1'
#
loop_
_entity.id
_entity.type
_entity.pdbx_description
1 polymer ?
#
loop_
_entity_poly.entity_id
_entity_poly.type
_entity_poly.pdbx_seq_one_letter_code
_entity_poly.pdbx_strand_id
1 'polypeptide(L)'
;MLPRLLREATQLACRVGGVAQFKPTFRRPRMVQIREAKFVHARLVAPAASPGNRATPRTEHRRMEPREASSARSTVGRRWQGRRKAGRRGQLEWRRGVADAPSRRAPDCFARGGWTGWGFPFGPVVRTLFPMRALIPLLCLGVLVAAFPRVAAKPPALPAAAHWPELADALRHAIDSSHAPGASWGVVVANADSGNVWFATNQTHLLVPASNTKLFSVALALAHFGPDHRFATDLAIPGATDAAGTTAGPLWIRGGGVPFLAGTTDPRRSLAPLAASLSARHVRRITGGAVLDASWIEAAPHGSGWNWDDLQEAYAPPVGPFVWNGNAAHVLIRGGTAPGQPATARLGPIPGLIDVDVRAVTVATNQPTRLSFRRRPGETRLRIDGSIRANGSHTEHVSVPDGAHAFGLALRTALEAEGIRLDGPVRVAAPGENVPAPWEPIPGPALSAIAADCLKPSDNLLAQLLLLQVGADARRHASAADPDAGDDEARGIAALAGFLKTMGISGNEASFEEGSGLSRKNVVSTAATVRLLRHAR
;
A
#
# COMPACT_ATOMS: atom_id res chain seq x y z
N MET A 1 15.42 3.33 38.73
CA MET A 1 14.86 3.86 37.46
C MET A 1 15.85 4.79 36.73
N LEU A 2 16.45 5.75 37.44
CA LEU A 2 17.48 6.70 36.93
C LEU A 2 18.66 6.06 36.15
N PRO A 3 19.24 4.92 36.56
CA PRO A 3 20.38 4.33 35.85
C PRO A 3 20.00 3.68 34.51
N ARG A 4 18.72 3.40 34.28
CA ARG A 4 18.23 2.78 33.05
C ARG A 4 17.96 3.83 31.97
N LEU A 5 17.35 4.95 32.36
CA LEU A 5 17.11 6.10 31.47
C LEU A 5 18.41 6.78 31.04
N LEU A 6 19.37 6.97 31.95
CA LEU A 6 20.70 7.45 31.56
C LEU A 6 21.39 6.50 30.58
N ARG A 7 21.32 5.18 30.83
CA ARG A 7 21.90 4.18 29.90
C ARG A 7 21.25 4.21 28.52
N GLU A 8 19.93 4.39 28.44
CA GLU A 8 19.20 4.49 27.17
C GLU A 8 19.52 5.81 26.43
N ALA A 9 19.66 6.93 27.15
CA ALA A 9 20.08 8.21 26.58
C ALA A 9 21.54 8.20 26.08
N THR A 10 22.46 7.60 26.84
CA THR A 10 23.87 7.43 26.42
C THR A 10 23.97 6.49 25.22
N GLN A 11 23.16 5.41 25.17
CA GLN A 11 23.11 4.53 24.00
C GLN A 11 22.54 5.23 22.76
N LEU A 12 21.62 6.18 22.92
CA LEU A 12 21.10 7.01 21.83
C LEU A 12 22.19 7.96 21.30
N ALA A 13 22.92 8.64 22.19
CA ALA A 13 24.02 9.53 21.84
C ALA A 13 25.16 8.79 21.12
N CYS A 14 25.53 7.59 21.57
CA CYS A 14 26.55 6.77 20.91
C CYS A 14 26.14 6.28 19.51
N ARG A 15 24.84 6.11 19.24
CA ARG A 15 24.35 5.72 17.90
C ARG A 15 24.34 6.88 16.92
N VAL A 16 24.26 8.13 17.40
CA VAL A 16 24.29 9.34 16.56
C VAL A 16 25.72 9.75 16.21
N GLY A 17 26.71 9.48 17.07
CA GLY A 17 28.13 9.81 16.84
C GLY A 17 28.94 8.80 16.02
N GLY A 18 28.36 7.66 15.62
CA GLY A 18 29.06 6.63 14.84
C GLY A 18 29.00 6.90 13.34
N VAL A 19 30.10 7.37 12.75
CA VAL A 19 30.28 7.47 11.30
C VAL A 19 30.21 6.07 10.67
N ALA A 20 29.03 5.70 10.18
CA ALA A 20 28.89 4.71 9.12
C ALA A 20 28.53 5.49 7.85
N GLN A 21 29.35 5.37 6.80
CA GLN A 21 28.98 5.80 5.46
C GLN A 21 27.60 5.22 5.11
N PHE A 22 26.58 6.07 5.13
CA PHE A 22 25.24 5.73 4.66
C PHE A 22 25.29 5.59 3.13
N LYS A 23 25.65 4.40 2.65
CA LYS A 23 25.04 3.88 1.43
C LYS A 23 23.63 3.43 1.83
N PRO A 24 22.57 3.82 1.11
CA PRO A 24 21.22 3.35 1.41
C PRO A 24 21.20 1.84 1.18
N THR A 25 21.39 1.09 2.26
CA THR A 25 21.13 -0.34 2.32
C THR A 25 20.01 -0.48 3.32
N PHE A 26 18.77 -0.41 2.81
CA PHE A 26 17.62 -0.89 3.54
C PHE A 26 17.92 -2.34 3.95
N ARG A 27 18.11 -2.57 5.25
CA ARG A 27 18.16 -3.92 5.79
C ARG A 27 16.78 -4.54 5.58
N ARG A 28 16.75 -5.47 4.62
CA ARG A 28 15.66 -6.42 4.37
C ARG A 28 15.11 -6.99 5.69
N PRO A 29 13.80 -7.26 5.79
CA PRO A 29 13.28 -8.08 6.89
C PRO A 29 13.99 -9.43 6.88
N ARG A 30 14.53 -9.84 8.03
CA ARG A 30 15.08 -11.19 8.21
C ARG A 30 13.94 -12.19 8.06
N MET A 31 13.86 -12.84 6.91
CA MET A 31 13.19 -14.12 6.80
C MET A 31 13.98 -15.15 7.62
N VAL A 32 13.27 -15.85 8.49
CA VAL A 32 13.74 -17.06 9.15
C VAL A 32 14.22 -18.03 8.07
N GLN A 33 15.50 -18.40 8.11
CA GLN A 33 16.01 -19.48 7.28
C GLN A 33 15.27 -20.77 7.68
N ILE A 34 14.51 -21.34 6.76
CA ILE A 34 14.13 -22.75 6.82
C ILE A 34 15.43 -23.53 6.66
N ARG A 35 16.01 -23.97 7.79
CA ARG A 35 16.96 -25.08 7.78
C ARG A 35 16.13 -26.36 7.74
N GLU A 36 16.39 -27.20 6.75
CA GLU A 36 15.98 -28.59 6.77
C GLU A 36 16.46 -29.24 8.07
N ALA A 37 15.54 -29.48 8.99
CA ALA A 37 15.79 -30.26 10.18
C ALA A 37 15.63 -31.73 9.80
N LYS A 38 16.76 -32.46 9.78
CA LYS A 38 16.78 -33.92 9.81
C LYS A 38 16.00 -34.37 11.06
N PHE A 39 14.91 -35.09 10.85
CA PHE A 39 14.13 -35.70 11.92
C PHE A 39 14.96 -36.79 12.61
N VAL A 40 15.32 -36.55 13.88
CA VAL A 40 15.73 -37.58 14.83
C VAL A 40 14.61 -37.69 15.85
N HIS A 41 13.95 -38.85 15.90
CA HIS A 41 12.90 -39.15 16.87
C HIS A 41 13.50 -39.20 18.29
N ALA A 42 13.05 -38.31 19.18
CA ALA A 42 13.21 -38.46 20.62
C ALA A 42 11.83 -38.76 21.21
N ARG A 43 11.66 -40.00 21.71
CA ARG A 43 10.50 -40.44 22.49
C ARG A 43 10.53 -39.77 23.86
N LEU A 44 9.44 -39.12 24.23
CA LEU A 44 9.15 -38.76 25.62
C LEU A 44 8.61 -39.99 26.36
N VAL A 45 9.22 -40.27 27.49
CA VAL A 45 8.93 -41.35 28.43
C VAL A 45 7.78 -40.91 29.34
N ALA A 46 6.74 -41.74 29.47
CA ALA A 46 5.77 -41.68 30.56
C ALA A 46 6.04 -42.84 31.54
N PRO A 47 5.82 -42.67 32.85
CA PRO A 47 6.23 -43.65 33.86
C PRO A 47 5.24 -44.82 33.96
N ALA A 48 5.81 -45.96 34.37
CA ALA A 48 5.20 -47.28 34.42
C ALA A 48 4.32 -47.53 35.66
N ALA A 49 3.31 -48.39 35.48
CA ALA A 49 2.80 -49.31 36.49
C ALA A 49 2.44 -50.65 35.80
N SER A 50 2.93 -51.75 36.38
CA SER A 50 2.96 -53.15 35.90
C SER A 50 1.69 -53.96 36.32
N PRO A 51 1.60 -55.30 36.11
CA PRO A 51 1.66 -56.07 34.86
C PRO A 51 0.50 -57.11 34.73
N GLY A 52 0.29 -57.69 33.53
CA GLY A 52 -0.62 -58.83 33.37
C GLY A 52 -0.56 -59.56 32.01
N ASN A 53 0.17 -60.67 31.99
CA ASN A 53 0.04 -61.89 31.18
C ASN A 53 0.10 -61.92 29.62
N ARG A 54 1.18 -62.57 29.15
CA ARG A 54 1.30 -63.69 28.17
C ARG A 54 0.33 -63.76 26.97
N ALA A 55 0.87 -63.66 25.75
CA ALA A 55 1.07 -64.80 24.81
C ALA A 55 1.43 -64.31 23.37
N THR A 56 2.54 -64.83 22.83
CA THR A 56 2.87 -64.98 21.39
C THR A 56 2.64 -66.46 21.02
N PRO A 57 2.63 -66.94 19.73
CA PRO A 57 3.55 -66.53 18.64
C PRO A 57 3.10 -66.72 17.16
N ARG A 58 4.08 -66.54 16.26
CA ARG A 58 4.28 -67.01 14.86
C ARG A 58 4.14 -65.96 13.75
N THR A 59 5.25 -65.44 13.19
CA THR A 59 6.15 -65.95 12.12
C THR A 59 5.53 -65.95 10.72
N GLU A 60 6.08 -65.17 9.79
CA GLU A 60 6.82 -65.72 8.64
C GLU A 60 7.51 -64.66 7.76
N HIS A 61 8.65 -65.08 7.22
CA HIS A 61 9.54 -64.37 6.30
C HIS A 61 9.00 -64.36 4.86
N ARG A 62 9.29 -63.31 4.09
CA ARG A 62 10.00 -63.48 2.80
C ARG A 62 10.56 -62.18 2.23
N ARG A 63 11.84 -62.28 1.87
CA ARG A 63 12.69 -61.34 1.14
C ARG A 63 12.66 -61.74 -0.34
N MET A 64 12.61 -60.80 -1.28
CA MET A 64 13.33 -60.89 -2.57
C MET A 64 13.45 -59.51 -3.24
N GLU A 65 14.62 -59.30 -3.82
CA GLU A 65 15.14 -58.12 -4.50
C GLU A 65 14.89 -58.16 -6.04
N PRO A 66 15.28 -57.12 -6.82
CA PRO A 66 14.62 -56.72 -8.07
C PRO A 66 15.26 -57.27 -9.36
N ARG A 67 14.56 -57.10 -10.49
CA ARG A 67 15.06 -57.32 -11.85
C ARG A 67 14.88 -56.08 -12.75
N GLU A 68 15.91 -55.82 -13.52
CA GLU A 68 16.01 -54.83 -14.60
C GLU A 68 15.36 -55.26 -15.93
N ALA A 69 15.08 -54.23 -16.75
CA ALA A 69 15.13 -54.15 -18.21
C ALA A 69 14.22 -55.01 -19.11
N SER A 70 13.42 -54.35 -19.97
CA SER A 70 13.56 -54.48 -21.44
C SER A 70 12.73 -53.45 -22.21
N SER A 71 13.22 -53.15 -23.42
CA SER A 71 12.80 -52.20 -24.44
C SER A 71 11.67 -52.70 -25.34
N ALA A 72 10.89 -51.79 -25.94
CA ALA A 72 10.32 -51.98 -27.29
C ALA A 72 10.02 -50.65 -27.99
N ARG A 73 10.48 -50.54 -29.24
CA ARG A 73 10.19 -49.47 -30.22
C ARG A 73 8.91 -49.80 -30.99
N SER A 74 8.20 -48.79 -31.49
CA SER A 74 7.57 -48.88 -32.82
C SER A 74 7.55 -47.51 -33.51
N THR A 75 7.67 -47.53 -34.83
CA THR A 75 7.88 -46.41 -35.76
C THR A 75 6.93 -46.61 -36.93
N VAL A 76 6.16 -45.59 -37.31
CA VAL A 76 5.67 -45.28 -38.68
C VAL A 76 5.39 -43.75 -38.66
N GLY A 77 5.86 -42.86 -39.54
CA GLY A 77 6.48 -43.00 -40.85
C GLY A 77 5.57 -42.42 -41.93
N ARG A 78 5.67 -41.11 -42.23
CA ARG A 78 5.52 -40.60 -43.60
C ARG A 78 6.20 -39.22 -43.77
N ARG A 79 6.83 -39.09 -44.93
CA ARG A 79 7.90 -38.18 -45.35
C ARG A 79 7.45 -37.56 -46.68
N TRP A 80 7.90 -36.35 -47.01
CA TRP A 80 8.29 -35.88 -48.36
C TRP A 80 8.89 -34.46 -48.19
N GLN A 81 10.23 -34.29 -48.19
CA GLN A 81 11.08 -33.87 -49.33
C GLN A 81 10.50 -32.66 -50.10
N GLY A 82 11.15 -31.50 -50.28
CA GLY A 82 12.54 -31.06 -50.07
C GLY A 82 12.97 -30.23 -51.29
N ARG A 83 13.69 -29.10 -51.11
CA ARG A 83 14.90 -28.75 -51.88
C ARG A 83 15.53 -27.43 -51.45
N ARG A 84 16.86 -27.45 -51.59
CA ARG A 84 17.93 -26.52 -51.17
C ARG A 84 18.11 -25.31 -52.10
N LYS A 85 18.72 -24.23 -51.59
CA LYS A 85 20.03 -23.62 -51.97
C LYS A 85 20.23 -22.34 -51.15
N ALA A 86 21.20 -22.23 -50.23
CA ALA A 86 22.62 -21.88 -50.40
C ALA A 86 22.88 -20.43 -50.90
N GLY A 87 23.56 -19.59 -50.09
CA GLY A 87 24.33 -18.45 -50.61
C GLY A 87 24.45 -17.17 -49.75
N ARG A 88 25.49 -17.12 -48.91
CA ARG A 88 26.38 -15.98 -48.53
C ARG A 88 25.87 -14.53 -48.29
N ARG A 89 26.30 -14.03 -47.11
CA ARG A 89 26.81 -12.68 -46.70
C ARG A 89 26.66 -11.50 -47.68
N GLY A 90 26.13 -10.39 -47.15
CA GLY A 90 26.37 -9.03 -47.63
C GLY A 90 25.74 -7.99 -46.70
N GLN A 91 26.54 -7.01 -46.24
CA GLN A 91 26.13 -5.84 -45.46
C GLN A 91 25.10 -4.98 -46.21
N LEU A 92 24.23 -4.28 -45.49
CA LEU A 92 23.37 -3.23 -46.05
C LEU A 92 23.35 -2.01 -45.13
N GLU A 93 24.01 -0.93 -45.60
CA GLU A 93 23.75 0.44 -45.22
C GLU A 93 22.78 1.09 -46.21
N TRP A 94 21.86 1.88 -45.64
CA TRP A 94 21.10 3.02 -46.14
C TRP A 94 20.89 3.24 -47.65
N ARG A 95 19.61 3.30 -48.04
CA ARG A 95 19.03 4.51 -48.69
C ARG A 95 17.49 4.51 -48.70
N ARG A 96 16.98 5.75 -48.74
CA ARG A 96 15.59 6.22 -48.68
C ARG A 96 14.72 5.71 -49.84
N GLY A 97 13.42 5.53 -49.57
CA GLY A 97 12.37 5.36 -50.56
C GLY A 97 11.00 5.70 -49.99
N VAL A 98 10.33 6.64 -50.63
CA VAL A 98 9.04 7.28 -50.32
C VAL A 98 7.86 6.39 -50.75
N ALA A 99 6.73 6.44 -50.04
CA ALA A 99 5.38 6.25 -50.61
C ALA A 99 4.28 6.77 -49.64
N ASP A 100 3.25 7.34 -50.25
CA ASP A 100 2.23 8.25 -49.72
C ASP A 100 1.10 7.63 -48.87
N ALA A 101 0.48 8.46 -48.02
CA ALA A 101 -0.90 8.29 -47.55
C ALA A 101 -1.58 9.67 -47.35
N PRO A 102 -2.88 9.84 -47.69
CA PRO A 102 -3.51 11.16 -47.82
C PRO A 102 -4.15 11.71 -46.54
N SER A 103 -4.24 13.03 -46.56
CA SER A 103 -4.69 14.02 -45.57
C SER A 103 -6.09 13.85 -44.95
N ARG A 104 -6.27 14.38 -43.72
CA ARG A 104 -7.26 15.43 -43.40
C ARG A 104 -7.01 16.13 -42.03
N ARG A 105 -6.53 17.37 -42.14
CA ARG A 105 -6.76 18.62 -41.37
C ARG A 105 -6.86 18.61 -39.84
N ALA A 106 -5.90 19.29 -39.21
CA ALA A 106 -6.07 20.14 -38.01
C ALA A 106 -5.44 21.51 -38.32
N PRO A 107 -6.00 22.65 -37.86
CA PRO A 107 -5.40 23.95 -38.11
C PRO A 107 -4.44 24.37 -37.00
N ASP A 108 -3.19 24.63 -37.39
CA ASP A 108 -2.22 25.44 -36.65
C ASP A 108 -2.55 26.92 -36.83
N CYS A 109 -2.44 27.71 -35.76
CA CYS A 109 -2.20 29.14 -35.82
C CYS A 109 -1.37 29.57 -34.60
N PHE A 110 -0.05 29.66 -34.78
CA PHE A 110 0.83 30.48 -33.93
C PHE A 110 1.75 31.30 -34.85
N ALA A 111 1.50 32.60 -34.95
CA ALA A 111 2.52 33.57 -35.36
C ALA A 111 2.16 34.98 -34.85
N ARG A 112 3.00 35.46 -33.92
CA ARG A 112 3.64 36.78 -33.81
C ARG A 112 2.81 38.05 -34.08
N GLY A 113 2.85 38.95 -33.09
CA GLY A 113 2.73 40.40 -33.28
C GLY A 113 2.62 41.12 -31.94
N GLY A 114 3.52 42.06 -31.65
CA GLY A 114 3.60 42.75 -30.36
C GLY A 114 3.07 44.19 -30.36
N TRP A 115 3.07 44.75 -29.15
CA TRP A 115 3.11 46.15 -28.73
C TRP A 115 1.80 46.98 -28.64
N THR A 116 1.72 47.66 -27.48
CA THR A 116 1.01 48.91 -27.10
C THR A 116 -0.45 48.87 -26.60
N GLY A 117 -0.71 49.68 -25.55
CA GLY A 117 -1.97 50.41 -25.41
C GLY A 117 -2.78 50.17 -24.13
N TRP A 118 -2.59 51.05 -23.14
CA TRP A 118 -3.52 51.28 -22.04
C TRP A 118 -4.85 51.88 -22.55
N GLY A 119 -5.98 51.54 -21.90
CA GLY A 119 -7.21 52.34 -21.96
C GLY A 119 -8.51 51.52 -21.98
N PHE A 120 -9.18 51.39 -20.83
CA PHE A 120 -10.58 50.98 -20.75
C PHE A 120 -11.50 52.22 -20.80
N PRO A 121 -12.63 52.18 -21.53
CA PRO A 121 -13.48 53.35 -21.72
C PRO A 121 -14.53 53.54 -20.61
N PHE A 122 -14.77 54.81 -20.29
CA PHE A 122 -15.92 55.31 -19.54
C PHE A 122 -17.19 55.35 -20.40
N GLY A 123 -18.36 55.17 -19.77
CA GLY A 123 -19.69 55.48 -20.29
C GLY A 123 -20.71 55.62 -19.14
N PRO A 124 -21.78 56.44 -19.28
CA PRO A 124 -22.02 57.53 -18.33
C PRO A 124 -23.15 57.32 -17.30
N VAL A 125 -23.07 58.18 -16.28
CA VAL A 125 -23.97 58.40 -15.14
C VAL A 125 -25.31 59.01 -15.58
N VAL A 126 -26.43 58.46 -15.10
CA VAL A 126 -27.71 59.17 -15.00
C VAL A 126 -28.15 59.17 -13.54
N ARG A 127 -28.08 60.35 -12.91
CA ARG A 127 -28.65 60.66 -11.61
C ARG A 127 -30.13 60.96 -11.77
N THR A 128 -30.99 60.22 -11.07
CA THR A 128 -32.37 60.64 -10.78
C THR A 128 -32.54 60.78 -9.28
N LEU A 129 -32.90 61.99 -8.86
CA LEU A 129 -33.25 62.39 -7.51
C LEU A 129 -34.74 62.07 -7.29
N PHE A 130 -35.08 61.44 -6.17
CA PHE A 130 -36.44 61.46 -5.62
C PHE A 130 -36.39 61.84 -4.13
N PRO A 131 -37.32 62.69 -3.64
CA PRO A 131 -37.18 63.37 -2.35
C PRO A 131 -37.83 62.60 -1.19
N MET A 132 -37.33 62.89 0.02
CA MET A 132 -37.84 62.42 1.31
C MET A 132 -39.30 62.83 1.57
N ARG A 133 -40.06 61.97 2.27
CA ARG A 133 -40.94 62.36 3.39
C ARG A 133 -41.46 61.13 4.19
N ALA A 134 -40.85 60.97 5.37
CA ALA A 134 -41.41 60.76 6.72
C ALA A 134 -42.34 59.57 7.10
N LEU A 135 -42.24 59.22 8.40
CA LEU A 135 -42.97 58.25 9.27
C LEU A 135 -42.39 56.82 9.27
N ILE A 136 -42.02 56.14 10.38
CA ILE A 136 -42.17 56.32 11.83
C ILE A 136 -41.02 55.54 12.54
N PRO A 137 -40.50 56.00 13.69
CA PRO A 137 -39.39 55.40 14.43
C PRO A 137 -39.86 54.38 15.47
N LEU A 138 -39.42 53.12 15.39
CA LEU A 138 -39.51 52.16 16.51
C LEU A 138 -38.66 50.91 16.22
N LEU A 139 -37.40 50.91 16.65
CA LEU A 139 -36.58 49.74 17.05
C LEU A 139 -35.11 50.15 17.27
N CYS A 140 -34.89 51.18 18.09
CA CYS A 140 -33.61 51.43 18.73
C CYS A 140 -33.65 50.88 20.17
N LEU A 141 -33.80 49.56 20.32
CA LEU A 141 -33.45 48.91 21.57
C LEU A 141 -33.19 47.42 21.33
N GLY A 142 -31.92 47.03 21.42
CA GLY A 142 -31.54 45.66 21.74
C GLY A 142 -31.01 44.80 20.60
N VAL A 143 -29.83 45.12 20.06
CA VAL A 143 -28.80 44.09 19.79
C VAL A 143 -27.42 44.74 19.95
N LEU A 144 -27.01 44.96 21.21
CA LEU A 144 -25.61 45.11 21.57
C LEU A 144 -25.03 43.69 21.65
N VAL A 145 -24.83 43.04 20.49
CA VAL A 145 -23.97 41.85 20.43
C VAL A 145 -22.56 42.38 20.59
N ALA A 146 -22.06 42.28 21.81
CA ALA A 146 -20.67 42.43 22.13
C ALA A 146 -19.87 41.55 21.16
N ALA A 147 -19.19 42.18 20.21
CA ALA A 147 -18.12 41.57 19.47
C ALA A 147 -16.97 41.33 20.46
N PHE A 148 -17.09 40.28 21.27
CA PHE A 148 -15.94 39.75 21.96
C PHE A 148 -14.99 39.23 20.87
N PRO A 149 -13.77 39.79 20.73
CA PRO A 149 -12.77 39.11 19.94
C PRO A 149 -12.63 37.72 20.54
N ARG A 150 -12.95 36.67 19.76
CA ARG A 150 -12.48 35.33 20.06
C ARG A 150 -10.96 35.39 19.97
N VAL A 151 -10.32 35.78 21.07
CA VAL A 151 -8.94 35.47 21.32
C VAL A 151 -8.89 33.95 21.21
N ALA A 152 -8.34 33.43 20.12
CA ALA A 152 -8.02 32.02 20.02
C ALA A 152 -7.17 31.73 21.25
N ALA A 153 -7.74 30.99 22.21
CA ALA A 153 -7.03 30.64 23.43
C ALA A 153 -5.75 29.96 22.98
N LYS A 154 -4.60 30.56 23.32
CA LYS A 154 -3.30 29.93 23.13
C LYS A 154 -3.42 28.54 23.76
N PRO A 155 -3.24 27.44 23.00
CA PRO A 155 -3.38 26.10 23.58
C PRO A 155 -2.49 26.04 24.82
N PRO A 156 -2.98 25.45 25.92
CA PRO A 156 -2.28 25.49 27.20
C PRO A 156 -0.84 25.03 26.98
N ALA A 157 0.11 25.91 27.27
CA ALA A 157 1.51 25.54 27.29
C ALA A 157 1.64 24.37 28.25
N LEU A 158 2.32 23.31 27.83
CA LEU A 158 2.56 22.17 28.69
C LEU A 158 3.20 22.67 29.99
N PRO A 159 2.74 22.22 31.18
CA PRO A 159 3.24 22.71 32.46
C PRO A 159 4.76 22.55 32.55
N ALA A 160 5.42 23.59 33.06
CA ALA A 160 6.88 23.59 33.28
C ALA A 160 7.26 22.46 34.23
N ALA A 161 8.17 21.59 33.81
CA ALA A 161 8.51 20.40 34.57
C ALA A 161 9.44 20.68 35.77
N ALA A 162 9.46 19.72 36.70
CA ALA A 162 10.64 19.44 37.50
C ALA A 162 11.85 19.34 36.55
N HIS A 163 12.82 20.24 36.73
CA HIS A 163 13.98 20.34 35.87
C HIS A 163 14.80 19.05 35.97
N TRP A 164 15.11 18.44 34.83
CA TRP A 164 16.11 17.37 34.68
C TRP A 164 17.27 17.93 33.85
N PRO A 165 18.14 18.78 34.43
CA PRO A 165 19.19 19.49 33.68
C PRO A 165 20.12 18.52 32.94
N GLU A 166 20.45 17.38 33.56
CA GLU A 166 21.35 16.39 32.97
C GLU A 166 20.77 15.78 31.69
N LEU A 167 19.45 15.54 31.63
CA LEU A 167 18.78 15.08 30.42
C LEU A 167 18.79 16.16 29.35
N ALA A 168 18.48 17.40 29.73
CA ALA A 168 18.43 18.52 28.81
C ALA A 168 19.81 18.78 28.17
N ASP A 169 20.87 18.75 28.97
CA ASP A 169 22.24 18.95 28.48
C ASP A 169 22.71 17.78 27.63
N ALA A 170 22.39 16.54 28.00
CA ALA A 170 22.69 15.38 27.17
C ALA A 170 21.99 15.43 25.81
N LEU A 171 20.72 15.87 25.76
CA LEU A 171 19.97 16.02 24.51
C LEU A 171 20.50 17.17 23.65
N ARG A 172 20.82 18.32 24.25
CA ARG A 172 21.47 19.44 23.54
C ARG A 172 22.81 19.01 22.95
N HIS A 173 23.65 18.39 23.76
CA HIS A 173 24.94 17.90 23.31
C HIS A 173 24.79 16.91 22.14
N ALA A 174 23.85 15.97 22.21
CA ALA A 174 23.60 15.02 21.12
C ALA A 174 23.13 15.69 19.82
N ILE A 175 22.35 16.78 19.91
CA ILE A 175 21.91 17.58 18.76
C ILE A 175 23.10 18.34 18.18
N ASP A 176 23.84 19.07 19.02
CA ASP A 176 24.96 19.92 18.61
C ASP A 176 26.15 19.11 18.07
N SER A 177 26.37 17.92 18.61
CA SER A 177 27.38 16.99 18.13
C SER A 177 26.93 16.15 16.94
N SER A 178 25.71 16.35 16.43
CA SER A 178 25.25 15.62 15.24
C SER A 178 26.06 16.06 14.02
N HIS A 179 26.56 15.11 13.22
CA HIS A 179 27.26 15.41 11.96
C HIS A 179 26.27 15.78 10.83
N ALA A 180 25.25 16.59 11.14
CA ALA A 180 24.17 16.97 10.25
C ALA A 180 24.06 18.51 10.13
N PRO A 181 25.10 19.18 9.59
CA PRO A 181 25.06 20.63 9.42
C PRO A 181 23.89 21.04 8.51
N GLY A 182 23.11 22.04 8.94
CA GLY A 182 21.94 22.53 8.22
C GLY A 182 20.64 21.76 8.49
N ALA A 183 20.67 20.68 9.29
CA ALA A 183 19.44 20.00 9.71
C ALA A 183 18.66 20.83 10.73
N SER A 184 17.33 20.76 10.66
CA SER A 184 16.42 21.31 11.67
C SER A 184 15.96 20.21 12.61
N TRP A 185 16.14 20.42 13.91
CA TRP A 185 15.73 19.47 14.95
C TRP A 185 14.55 20.02 15.74
N GLY A 186 13.44 19.29 15.72
CA GLY A 186 12.34 19.47 16.67
C GLY A 186 12.33 18.32 17.65
N VAL A 187 12.38 18.59 18.96
CA VAL A 187 12.38 17.56 19.99
C VAL A 187 11.48 18.00 21.13
N VAL A 188 10.60 17.11 21.58
CA VAL A 188 9.83 17.27 22.81
C VAL A 188 9.89 15.96 23.57
N VAL A 189 10.25 16.04 24.85
CA VAL A 189 10.22 14.93 25.79
C VAL A 189 9.30 15.35 26.93
N ALA A 190 8.24 14.59 27.15
CA ALA A 190 7.25 14.87 28.19
C ALA A 190 6.99 13.62 29.02
N ASN A 191 6.67 13.83 30.30
CA ASN A 191 6.05 12.81 31.10
C ASN A 191 4.69 12.45 30.46
N ALA A 192 4.47 11.16 30.25
CA ALA A 192 3.32 10.72 29.50
C ALA A 192 2.01 10.68 30.32
N ASP A 193 2.10 10.66 31.65
CA ASP A 193 0.94 10.72 32.56
C ASP A 193 0.59 12.19 32.88
N SER A 194 1.54 12.95 33.44
CA SER A 194 1.30 14.32 33.88
C SER A 194 1.36 15.36 32.74
N GLY A 195 2.04 15.04 31.64
CA GLY A 195 2.27 16.00 30.55
C GLY A 195 3.40 16.99 30.77
N ASN A 196 4.10 16.91 31.90
CA ASN A 196 5.20 17.82 32.20
C ASN A 196 6.31 17.66 31.16
N VAL A 197 6.70 18.76 30.50
CA VAL A 197 7.75 18.74 29.48
C VAL A 197 9.12 18.82 30.13
N TRP A 198 9.89 17.75 30.03
CA TRP A 198 11.26 17.67 30.53
C TRP A 198 12.27 18.34 29.60
N PHE A 199 11.99 18.32 28.30
CA PHE A 199 12.85 18.93 27.31
C PHE A 199 12.04 19.34 26.08
N ALA A 200 12.31 20.53 25.55
CA ALA A 200 11.75 20.97 24.27
C ALA A 200 12.75 21.86 23.53
N THR A 201 12.87 21.64 22.22
CA THR A 201 13.52 22.56 21.29
C THR A 201 12.74 22.57 19.98
N ASN A 202 12.56 23.76 19.39
CA ASN A 202 11.80 23.99 18.16
C ASN A 202 10.44 23.27 18.13
N GLN A 203 9.76 23.18 19.28
CA GLN A 203 8.59 22.31 19.44
C GLN A 203 7.38 22.69 18.59
N THR A 204 7.35 23.93 18.09
CA THR A 204 6.31 24.47 17.22
C THR A 204 6.73 24.55 15.74
N HIS A 205 7.98 24.18 15.42
CA HIS A 205 8.43 24.18 14.03
C HIS A 205 7.73 23.05 13.28
N LEU A 206 7.16 23.38 12.12
CA LEU A 206 6.58 22.42 11.20
C LEU A 206 7.71 21.68 10.48
N LEU A 207 7.76 20.37 10.66
CA LEU A 207 8.72 19.47 10.03
C LEU A 207 7.98 18.39 9.26
N VAL A 208 8.60 17.88 8.19
CA VAL A 208 8.06 16.75 7.44
C VAL A 208 8.12 15.49 8.33
N PRO A 209 6.98 14.90 8.73
CA PRO A 209 6.97 13.78 9.68
C PRO A 209 7.45 12.47 9.07
N ALA A 210 7.50 12.38 7.73
CA ALA A 210 7.59 11.11 7.02
C ALA A 210 6.54 10.11 7.59
N SER A 211 6.92 8.85 7.79
CA SER A 211 6.02 7.80 8.30
C SER A 211 5.44 8.04 9.70
N ASN A 212 5.87 9.08 10.44
CA ASN A 212 5.17 9.47 11.67
C ASN A 212 3.73 9.98 11.39
N THR A 213 3.40 10.37 10.15
CA THR A 213 2.01 10.64 9.72
C THR A 213 1.08 9.47 10.06
N LYS A 214 1.55 8.21 9.98
CA LYS A 214 0.70 7.04 10.23
C LYS A 214 0.10 7.01 11.63
N LEU A 215 0.76 7.64 12.63
CA LEU A 215 0.19 7.79 13.97
C LEU A 215 -1.15 8.52 13.93
N PHE A 216 -1.26 9.55 13.09
CA PHE A 216 -2.44 10.39 12.93
C PHE A 216 -3.56 9.63 12.23
N SER A 217 -3.27 9.00 11.09
CA SER A 217 -4.24 8.22 10.31
C SER A 217 -4.78 7.02 11.09
N VAL A 218 -3.91 6.28 11.80
CA VAL A 218 -4.31 5.12 12.60
C VAL A 218 -5.10 5.56 13.84
N ALA A 219 -4.69 6.62 14.53
CA ALA A 219 -5.44 7.14 15.67
C ALA A 219 -6.84 7.63 15.25
N LEU A 220 -6.94 8.33 14.11
CA LEU A 220 -8.23 8.73 13.54
C LEU A 220 -9.12 7.51 13.27
N ALA A 221 -8.61 6.50 12.56
CA ALA A 221 -9.40 5.32 12.23
C ALA A 221 -9.86 4.56 13.49
N LEU A 222 -8.98 4.42 14.49
CA LEU A 222 -9.33 3.79 15.77
C LEU A 222 -10.39 4.58 16.54
N ALA A 223 -10.30 5.91 16.55
CA ALA A 223 -11.28 6.77 17.20
C ALA A 223 -12.64 6.75 16.47
N HIS A 224 -12.62 6.67 15.13
CA HIS A 224 -13.81 6.69 14.29
C HIS A 224 -14.58 5.37 14.31
N PHE A 225 -13.88 4.24 14.12
CA PHE A 225 -14.50 2.93 13.97
C PHE A 225 -14.47 2.07 15.26
N GLY A 226 -13.53 2.33 16.15
CA GLY A 226 -13.24 1.47 17.30
C GLY A 226 -12.28 0.30 16.99
N PRO A 227 -11.53 -0.20 17.98
CA PRO A 227 -10.46 -1.19 17.77
C PRO A 227 -10.95 -2.57 17.31
N ASP A 228 -12.21 -2.90 17.57
CA ASP A 228 -12.83 -4.18 17.22
C ASP A 228 -13.56 -4.15 15.86
N HIS A 229 -13.59 -2.99 15.20
CA HIS A 229 -14.19 -2.87 13.88
C HIS A 229 -13.54 -3.81 12.87
N ARG A 230 -14.35 -4.37 11.97
CA ARG A 230 -13.91 -5.28 10.91
C ARG A 230 -14.48 -4.81 9.59
N PHE A 231 -13.60 -4.39 8.69
CA PHE A 231 -13.99 -4.14 7.30
C PHE A 231 -14.37 -5.46 6.66
N ALA A 232 -15.56 -5.52 6.05
CA ALA A 232 -16.07 -6.72 5.42
C ALA A 232 -15.88 -6.69 3.91
N THR A 233 -15.71 -7.86 3.31
CA THR A 233 -15.85 -8.03 1.85
C THR A 233 -17.18 -8.71 1.60
N ASP A 234 -18.03 -8.10 0.79
CA ASP A 234 -19.35 -8.66 0.51
C ASP A 234 -19.31 -9.57 -0.71
N LEU A 235 -20.00 -10.71 -0.60
CA LEU A 235 -20.20 -11.63 -1.71
C LEU A 235 -21.66 -11.67 -2.16
N ALA A 236 -21.86 -11.77 -3.47
CA ALA A 236 -23.15 -12.09 -4.07
C ALA A 236 -22.98 -13.01 -5.27
N ILE A 237 -23.92 -13.93 -5.46
CA ILE A 237 -24.15 -14.58 -6.74
C ILE A 237 -25.64 -14.44 -7.06
N PRO A 238 -25.99 -13.81 -8.19
CA PRO A 238 -27.37 -13.80 -8.67
C PRO A 238 -27.75 -15.19 -9.20
N GLY A 239 -28.89 -15.70 -8.75
CA GLY A 239 -29.45 -16.99 -9.15
C GLY A 239 -29.13 -18.13 -8.18
N ALA A 240 -29.69 -19.30 -8.47
CA ALA A 240 -29.52 -20.50 -7.65
C ALA A 240 -28.27 -21.29 -8.08
N THR A 241 -27.59 -21.87 -7.09
CA THR A 241 -26.63 -22.95 -7.32
C THR A 241 -27.39 -24.25 -7.54
N ASP A 242 -27.08 -24.98 -8.60
CA ASP A 242 -27.74 -26.25 -8.91
C ASP A 242 -27.30 -27.39 -7.97
N ALA A 243 -27.95 -28.56 -8.09
CA ALA A 243 -27.65 -29.74 -7.28
C ALA A 243 -26.21 -30.28 -7.48
N ALA A 244 -25.54 -29.92 -8.56
CA ALA A 244 -24.15 -30.27 -8.83
C ALA A 244 -23.16 -29.24 -8.26
N GLY A 245 -23.65 -28.17 -7.61
CA GLY A 245 -22.81 -27.09 -7.09
C GLY A 245 -22.39 -26.08 -8.16
N THR A 246 -23.04 -26.06 -9.32
CA THR A 246 -22.73 -25.13 -10.41
C THR A 246 -23.61 -23.89 -10.33
N THR A 247 -22.97 -22.75 -10.53
CA THR A 247 -23.59 -21.43 -10.61
C THR A 247 -23.40 -20.87 -12.02
N ALA A 248 -24.50 -20.50 -12.67
CA ALA A 248 -24.49 -19.93 -14.02
C ALA A 248 -23.96 -18.48 -14.06
N GLY A 249 -24.39 -17.65 -13.11
CA GLY A 249 -24.04 -16.23 -13.01
C GLY A 249 -22.61 -15.97 -12.51
N PRO A 250 -22.14 -14.72 -12.59
CA PRO A 250 -20.84 -14.34 -12.03
C PRO A 250 -20.89 -14.23 -10.51
N LEU A 251 -19.74 -14.44 -9.87
CA LEU A 251 -19.48 -14.07 -8.48
C LEU A 251 -19.22 -12.57 -8.39
N TRP A 252 -20.10 -11.85 -7.70
CA TRP A 252 -19.91 -10.46 -7.35
C TRP A 252 -19.16 -10.34 -6.03
N ILE A 253 -18.16 -9.47 -6.02
CA ILE A 253 -17.36 -9.18 -4.84
C ILE A 253 -17.31 -7.67 -4.70
N ARG A 254 -17.78 -7.13 -3.57
CA ARG A 254 -17.57 -5.74 -3.21
C ARG A 254 -16.43 -5.67 -2.21
N GLY A 255 -15.33 -5.06 -2.62
CA GLY A 255 -14.14 -4.96 -1.79
C GLY A 255 -14.34 -3.97 -0.66
N GLY A 256 -14.16 -4.41 0.58
CA GLY A 256 -14.20 -3.54 1.76
C GLY A 256 -12.99 -2.62 1.91
N GLY A 257 -12.05 -2.61 0.96
CA GLY A 257 -10.90 -1.72 0.90
C GLY A 257 -9.83 -1.90 1.98
N VAL A 258 -9.89 -2.97 2.78
CA VAL A 258 -8.78 -3.38 3.64
C VAL A 258 -8.52 -4.86 3.40
N PRO A 259 -7.27 -5.27 3.13
CA PRO A 259 -6.99 -6.65 2.78
C PRO A 259 -7.26 -7.59 3.95
N PHE A 260 -7.58 -8.85 3.64
CA PHE A 260 -7.63 -9.96 4.60
C PHE A 260 -6.22 -10.24 5.16
N LEU A 261 -5.71 -9.35 6.01
CA LEU A 261 -4.43 -9.47 6.67
C LEU A 261 -4.66 -9.61 8.17
N ALA A 262 -4.85 -10.85 8.60
CA ALA A 262 -4.37 -11.23 9.92
C ALA A 262 -3.77 -12.62 9.85
N GLY A 263 -2.51 -12.73 10.27
CA GLY A 263 -1.91 -13.99 10.70
C GLY A 263 -1.39 -14.94 9.63
N THR A 264 -1.53 -14.64 8.33
CA THR A 264 -0.88 -15.46 7.28
C THR A 264 0.39 -14.79 6.75
N THR A 265 1.51 -15.50 6.86
CA THR A 265 2.77 -15.13 6.19
C THR A 265 2.77 -15.52 4.71
N ASP A 266 1.78 -16.29 4.25
CA ASP A 266 1.59 -16.66 2.85
C ASP A 266 0.40 -15.89 2.26
N PRO A 267 0.62 -14.91 1.37
CA PRO A 267 -0.45 -14.18 0.70
C PRO A 267 -1.36 -15.07 -0.14
N ARG A 268 -0.93 -16.26 -0.55
CA ARG A 268 -1.78 -17.20 -1.31
C ARG A 268 -2.95 -17.74 -0.50
N ARG A 269 -2.87 -17.64 0.84
CA ARG A 269 -3.92 -18.12 1.76
C ARG A 269 -4.81 -17.00 2.28
N SER A 270 -4.52 -15.74 1.96
CA SER A 270 -5.28 -14.61 2.52
C SER A 270 -6.75 -14.57 2.08
N LEU A 271 -7.07 -15.17 0.92
CA LEU A 271 -8.45 -15.25 0.40
C LEU A 271 -9.17 -16.56 0.74
N ALA A 272 -8.58 -17.42 1.58
CA ALA A 272 -9.23 -18.66 2.01
C ALA A 272 -10.62 -18.46 2.66
N PRO A 273 -10.88 -17.38 3.44
CA PRO A 273 -12.23 -17.12 3.97
C PRO A 273 -13.29 -16.94 2.87
N LEU A 274 -12.93 -16.31 1.74
CA LEU A 274 -13.85 -16.15 0.61
C LEU A 274 -14.21 -17.51 -0.01
N ALA A 275 -13.19 -18.36 -0.22
CA ALA A 275 -13.38 -19.70 -0.77
C ALA A 275 -14.19 -20.60 0.18
N ALA A 276 -13.95 -20.49 1.49
CA ALA A 276 -14.69 -21.22 2.51
C ALA A 276 -16.19 -20.84 2.54
N SER A 277 -16.53 -19.55 2.43
CA SER A 277 -17.94 -19.10 2.34
C SER A 277 -18.65 -19.70 1.12
N LEU A 278 -17.99 -19.73 -0.04
CA LEU A 278 -18.54 -20.37 -1.24
C LEU A 278 -18.71 -21.89 -1.07
N SER A 279 -17.73 -22.56 -0.46
CA SER A 279 -17.80 -24.00 -0.19
C SER A 279 -18.93 -24.37 0.78
N ALA A 280 -19.17 -23.54 1.80
CA ALA A 280 -20.27 -23.69 2.76
C ALA A 280 -21.64 -23.57 2.10
N ARG A 281 -21.73 -22.88 0.96
CA ARG A 281 -22.93 -22.80 0.12
C ARG A 281 -22.98 -23.88 -0.96
N HIS A 282 -22.15 -24.91 -0.83
CA HIS A 282 -22.02 -26.03 -1.78
C HIS A 282 -21.66 -25.60 -3.21
N VAL A 283 -21.05 -24.42 -3.38
CA VAL A 283 -20.54 -23.99 -4.69
C VAL A 283 -19.29 -24.84 -5.01
N ARG A 284 -19.24 -25.33 -6.24
CA ARG A 284 -18.14 -26.12 -6.82
C ARG A 284 -17.65 -25.54 -8.14
N ARG A 285 -18.54 -24.83 -8.86
CA ARG A 285 -18.21 -24.23 -10.15
C ARG A 285 -18.99 -22.94 -10.38
N ILE A 286 -18.32 -21.91 -10.88
CA ILE A 286 -18.90 -20.61 -11.25
C ILE A 286 -18.58 -20.36 -12.73
N THR A 287 -19.58 -20.44 -13.60
CA THR A 287 -19.36 -20.35 -15.04
C THR A 287 -19.24 -18.90 -15.52
N GLY A 288 -19.94 -17.96 -14.87
CA GLY A 288 -19.96 -16.55 -15.26
C GLY A 288 -18.69 -15.75 -14.94
N GLY A 289 -17.72 -16.35 -14.25
CA GLY A 289 -16.51 -15.64 -13.79
C GLY A 289 -16.78 -14.81 -12.54
N ALA A 290 -16.06 -13.70 -12.38
CA ALA A 290 -16.24 -12.79 -11.24
C ALA A 290 -16.30 -11.32 -11.67
N VAL A 291 -17.09 -10.54 -10.94
CA VAL A 291 -17.25 -9.10 -11.10
C VAL A 291 -16.87 -8.41 -9.80
N LEU A 292 -15.87 -7.53 -9.88
CA LEU A 292 -15.31 -6.79 -8.76
C LEU A 292 -15.97 -5.40 -8.70
N ASP A 293 -16.82 -5.17 -7.71
CA ASP A 293 -17.41 -3.87 -7.43
C ASP A 293 -16.41 -2.99 -6.67
N ALA A 294 -15.84 -2.02 -7.39
CA ALA A 294 -14.85 -1.08 -6.87
C ALA A 294 -15.45 0.24 -6.35
N SER A 295 -16.78 0.35 -6.25
CA SER A 295 -17.44 1.59 -5.79
C SER A 295 -17.22 1.91 -4.30
N TRP A 296 -16.59 1.00 -3.53
CA TRP A 296 -16.38 1.23 -2.11
C TRP A 296 -15.43 2.39 -1.81
N ILE A 297 -14.39 2.59 -2.63
CA ILE A 297 -13.45 3.70 -2.47
C ILE A 297 -13.47 4.52 -3.75
N GLU A 298 -13.80 5.80 -3.62
CA GLU A 298 -13.74 6.80 -4.66
C GLU A 298 -12.57 7.74 -4.37
N ALA A 299 -11.39 7.41 -4.90
CA ALA A 299 -10.18 8.22 -4.76
C ALA A 299 -9.22 7.95 -5.92
N ALA A 300 -8.25 8.84 -6.09
CA ALA A 300 -7.10 8.57 -6.96
C ALA A 300 -6.33 7.32 -6.48
N PRO A 301 -5.67 6.57 -7.39
CA PRO A 301 -4.96 5.35 -7.03
C PRO A 301 -3.70 5.59 -6.19
N HIS A 302 -3.28 6.83 -5.93
CA HIS A 302 -2.12 7.14 -5.09
C HIS A 302 -2.47 8.33 -4.21
N GLY A 303 -1.88 8.38 -3.01
CA GLY A 303 -2.10 9.52 -2.11
C GLY A 303 -1.58 10.82 -2.71
N SER A 304 -2.26 11.93 -2.41
CA SER A 304 -1.83 13.22 -2.92
C SER A 304 -0.43 13.60 -2.42
N GLY A 305 0.42 14.04 -3.35
CA GLY A 305 1.81 14.40 -3.06
C GLY A 305 2.81 13.24 -3.04
N TRP A 306 2.39 12.00 -3.36
CA TRP A 306 3.34 10.93 -3.66
C TRP A 306 4.14 11.28 -4.93
N ASN A 307 5.46 11.07 -4.90
CA ASN A 307 6.28 11.40 -6.07
C ASN A 307 6.13 10.33 -7.16
N TRP A 308 6.12 10.77 -8.41
CA TRP A 308 5.92 9.90 -9.56
C TRP A 308 7.01 8.83 -9.72
N ASP A 309 8.23 9.10 -9.24
CA ASP A 309 9.38 8.21 -9.28
C ASP A 309 9.36 7.14 -8.17
N ASP A 310 8.50 7.30 -7.17
CA ASP A 310 8.25 6.30 -6.13
C ASP A 310 7.23 5.22 -6.60
N LEU A 311 6.36 5.52 -7.57
CA LEU A 311 5.16 4.70 -7.88
C LEU A 311 5.47 3.28 -8.41
N GLN A 312 6.72 3.00 -8.80
CA GLN A 312 7.19 1.66 -9.13
C GLN A 312 7.45 0.82 -7.87
N GLU A 313 7.82 1.46 -6.77
CA GLU A 313 8.35 0.84 -5.59
C GLU A 313 7.25 0.16 -4.77
N ALA A 314 7.59 -0.96 -4.13
CA ALA A 314 6.62 -1.72 -3.34
C ALA A 314 6.05 -0.96 -2.14
N TYR A 315 6.65 0.17 -1.74
CA TYR A 315 6.15 1.04 -0.69
C TYR A 315 5.17 2.11 -1.18
N ALA A 316 5.02 2.31 -2.49
CA ALA A 316 4.06 3.24 -3.06
C ALA A 316 3.12 2.54 -4.06
N PRO A 317 2.49 1.40 -3.68
CA PRO A 317 1.58 0.72 -4.57
C PRO A 317 0.25 1.48 -4.70
N PRO A 318 -0.48 1.27 -5.81
CA PRO A 318 -1.82 1.80 -5.95
C PRO A 318 -2.75 1.39 -4.80
N VAL A 319 -3.53 2.34 -4.31
CA VAL A 319 -4.57 2.16 -3.31
C VAL A 319 -5.92 1.92 -3.99
N GLY A 320 -6.82 1.21 -3.32
CA GLY A 320 -8.14 0.91 -3.85
C GLY A 320 -8.89 -0.15 -3.05
N PRO A 321 -10.13 -0.49 -3.47
CA PRO A 321 -11.00 -1.40 -2.73
C PRO A 321 -10.54 -2.86 -2.78
N PHE A 322 -9.72 -3.22 -3.77
CA PHE A 322 -9.15 -4.56 -3.94
C PHE A 322 -7.65 -4.51 -3.73
N VAL A 323 -7.23 -5.10 -2.61
CA VAL A 323 -5.82 -5.22 -2.24
C VAL A 323 -5.47 -6.66 -1.98
N TRP A 324 -4.40 -7.13 -2.60
CA TRP A 324 -3.82 -8.43 -2.32
C TRP A 324 -2.30 -8.36 -2.28
N ASN A 325 -1.69 -9.00 -1.27
CA ASN A 325 -0.24 -8.99 -1.05
C ASN A 325 0.36 -7.56 -1.03
N GLY A 326 -0.34 -6.62 -0.38
CA GLY A 326 0.09 -5.22 -0.34
C GLY A 326 0.15 -4.54 -1.70
N ASN A 327 -0.57 -5.06 -2.71
CA ASN A 327 -0.44 -4.67 -4.11
C ASN A 327 1.03 -4.63 -4.56
N ALA A 328 1.81 -5.61 -4.10
CA ALA A 328 3.22 -5.73 -4.39
C ALA A 328 3.55 -7.12 -4.96
N ALA A 329 4.59 -7.17 -5.77
CA ALA A 329 5.17 -8.39 -6.30
C ALA A 329 6.67 -8.40 -6.02
N HIS A 330 7.27 -9.59 -6.11
CA HIS A 330 8.72 -9.70 -6.21
C HIS A 330 9.12 -10.31 -7.55
N VAL A 331 10.18 -9.77 -8.14
CA VAL A 331 10.79 -10.26 -9.37
C VAL A 331 12.10 -10.92 -9.01
N LEU A 332 12.20 -12.23 -9.20
CA LEU A 332 13.45 -12.98 -9.07
C LEU A 332 14.16 -13.04 -10.42
N ILE A 333 15.28 -12.34 -10.53
CA ILE A 333 16.14 -12.32 -11.71
C ILE A 333 17.27 -13.33 -11.49
N ARG A 334 17.54 -14.15 -12.51
CA ARG A 334 18.64 -15.12 -12.51
C ARG A 334 19.52 -14.95 -13.74
N GLY A 335 20.82 -14.91 -13.51
CA GLY A 335 21.81 -14.99 -14.58
C GLY A 335 21.91 -16.41 -15.13
N GLY A 336 22.27 -16.51 -16.40
CA GLY A 336 22.63 -17.77 -17.05
C GLY A 336 23.92 -18.36 -16.47
N THR A 337 24.35 -19.50 -17.03
CA THR A 337 25.55 -20.21 -16.58
C THR A 337 26.84 -19.61 -17.15
N ALA A 338 26.75 -18.84 -18.25
CA ALA A 338 27.91 -18.25 -18.92
C ALA A 338 27.68 -16.78 -19.33
N PRO A 339 28.74 -15.96 -19.45
CA PRO A 339 28.65 -14.60 -19.96
C PRO A 339 27.99 -14.51 -21.34
N GLY A 340 27.21 -13.46 -21.59
CA GLY A 340 26.48 -13.22 -22.84
C GLY A 340 25.11 -13.91 -22.93
N GLN A 341 24.80 -14.86 -22.04
CA GLN A 341 23.46 -15.45 -21.98
C GLN A 341 22.42 -14.45 -21.45
N PRO A 342 21.16 -14.49 -21.92
CA PRO A 342 20.10 -13.63 -21.39
C PRO A 342 19.81 -13.95 -19.92
N ALA A 343 19.48 -12.92 -19.13
CA ALA A 343 18.90 -13.13 -17.81
C ALA A 343 17.45 -13.62 -17.91
N THR A 344 16.98 -14.30 -16.88
CA THR A 344 15.57 -14.72 -16.75
C THR A 344 14.93 -14.04 -15.56
N ALA A 345 13.63 -13.77 -15.64
CA ALA A 345 12.86 -13.24 -14.52
C ALA A 345 11.68 -14.16 -14.19
N ARG A 346 11.39 -14.31 -12.90
CA ARG A 346 10.20 -15.00 -12.40
C ARG A 346 9.48 -14.12 -11.41
N LEU A 347 8.19 -13.92 -11.63
CA LEU A 347 7.32 -13.21 -10.70
C LEU A 347 6.83 -14.11 -9.57
N GLY A 348 6.62 -13.50 -8.42
CA GLY A 348 5.87 -14.07 -7.31
C GLY A 348 5.10 -13.00 -6.55
N PRO A 349 4.16 -13.39 -5.67
CA PRO A 349 3.93 -14.78 -5.23
C PRO A 349 3.14 -15.67 -6.21
N ILE A 350 2.46 -15.10 -7.20
CA ILE A 350 1.81 -15.82 -8.32
C ILE A 350 2.26 -15.24 -9.67
N PRO A 351 2.21 -16.00 -10.78
CA PRO A 351 2.53 -15.49 -12.11
C PRO A 351 1.47 -14.50 -12.62
N GLY A 352 1.82 -13.69 -13.62
CA GLY A 352 0.86 -12.83 -14.33
C GLY A 352 0.47 -11.52 -13.63
N LEU A 353 1.09 -11.19 -12.49
CA LEU A 353 0.83 -9.95 -11.75
C LEU A 353 1.24 -8.69 -12.52
N ILE A 354 2.36 -8.75 -13.24
CA ILE A 354 2.89 -7.66 -14.08
C ILE A 354 3.53 -8.24 -15.34
N ASP A 355 3.58 -7.46 -16.40
CA ASP A 355 4.39 -7.78 -17.58
C ASP A 355 5.86 -7.47 -17.28
N VAL A 356 6.79 -8.36 -17.65
CA VAL A 356 8.23 -8.13 -17.46
C VAL A 356 8.97 -8.25 -18.79
N ASP A 357 9.74 -7.21 -19.14
CA ASP A 357 10.66 -7.18 -20.28
C ASP A 357 12.11 -7.25 -19.78
N VAL A 358 12.71 -8.44 -19.89
CA VAL A 358 14.08 -8.67 -19.42
C VAL A 358 15.06 -8.45 -20.56
N ARG A 359 15.84 -7.37 -20.46
CA ARG A 359 16.93 -7.01 -21.37
C ARG A 359 18.31 -7.17 -20.72
N ALA A 360 18.34 -7.55 -19.45
CA ALA A 360 19.57 -7.80 -18.73
C ALA A 360 20.33 -9.01 -19.28
N VAL A 361 21.66 -8.91 -19.31
CA VAL A 361 22.55 -9.96 -19.81
C VAL A 361 23.44 -10.52 -18.70
N THR A 362 23.87 -11.76 -18.87
CA THR A 362 24.75 -12.43 -17.93
C THR A 362 26.19 -11.96 -18.13
N VAL A 363 26.87 -11.61 -17.04
CA VAL A 363 28.30 -11.27 -17.01
C VAL A 363 29.10 -12.29 -16.21
N ALA A 364 30.43 -12.28 -16.34
CA ALA A 364 31.29 -13.18 -15.58
C ALA A 364 31.13 -13.03 -14.06
N THR A 365 31.41 -14.09 -13.30
CA THR A 365 31.20 -14.14 -11.84
C THR A 365 31.97 -13.06 -11.06
N ASN A 366 33.09 -12.58 -11.61
CA ASN A 366 33.92 -11.51 -11.03
C ASN A 366 33.44 -10.09 -11.39
N GLN A 367 32.42 -9.94 -12.24
CA GLN A 367 31.84 -8.64 -12.58
C GLN A 367 30.63 -8.32 -11.69
N PRO A 368 30.37 -7.04 -11.40
CA PRO A 368 29.25 -6.64 -10.55
C PRO A 368 27.91 -6.86 -11.25
N THR A 369 26.90 -7.24 -10.47
CA THR A 369 25.48 -7.13 -10.90
C THR A 369 25.08 -5.65 -10.88
N ARG A 370 24.56 -5.16 -11.99
CA ARG A 370 24.06 -3.79 -12.17
C ARG A 370 22.74 -3.85 -12.90
N LEU A 371 21.65 -3.92 -12.16
CA LEU A 371 20.29 -3.98 -12.71
C LEU A 371 19.61 -2.63 -12.58
N SER A 372 18.78 -2.28 -13.56
CA SER A 372 17.88 -1.13 -13.50
C SER A 372 16.46 -1.60 -13.79
N PHE A 373 15.53 -1.15 -12.95
CA PHE A 373 14.11 -1.44 -13.02
C PHE A 373 13.38 -0.17 -13.40
N ARG A 374 12.58 -0.22 -14.47
CA ARG A 374 11.84 0.95 -14.95
C ARG A 374 10.42 0.57 -15.37
N ARG A 375 9.45 1.19 -14.70
CA ARG A 375 8.05 1.29 -15.10
C ARG A 375 7.57 2.70 -14.79
N ARG A 376 7.28 3.49 -15.82
CA ARG A 376 6.79 4.87 -15.64
C ARG A 376 5.32 4.85 -15.20
N PRO A 377 4.82 5.96 -14.61
CA PRO A 377 3.39 6.09 -14.36
C PRO A 377 2.56 5.81 -15.61
N GLY A 378 1.52 4.97 -15.47
CA GLY A 378 0.66 4.54 -16.57
C GLY A 378 1.19 3.37 -17.41
N GLU A 379 2.46 2.97 -17.26
CA GLU A 379 2.98 1.76 -17.90
C GLU A 379 2.60 0.51 -17.09
N THR A 380 2.23 -0.57 -17.77
CA THR A 380 1.93 -1.87 -17.15
C THR A 380 3.13 -2.82 -17.14
N ARG A 381 4.15 -2.53 -17.98
CA ARG A 381 5.31 -3.39 -18.21
C ARG A 381 6.53 -2.90 -17.46
N LEU A 382 7.13 -3.76 -16.65
CA LEU A 382 8.40 -3.53 -15.97
C LEU A 382 9.56 -3.92 -16.89
N ARG A 383 10.38 -2.95 -17.27
CA ARG A 383 11.62 -3.20 -18.01
C ARG A 383 12.78 -3.40 -17.05
N ILE A 384 13.58 -4.44 -17.30
CA ILE A 384 14.76 -4.81 -16.53
C ILE A 384 15.97 -4.79 -17.44
N ASP A 385 16.84 -3.80 -17.26
CA ASP A 385 18.07 -3.63 -18.05
C ASP A 385 19.33 -3.89 -17.20
N GLY A 386 20.46 -4.07 -17.88
CA GLY A 386 21.79 -4.11 -17.25
C GLY A 386 22.43 -5.49 -17.23
N SER A 387 23.12 -5.82 -16.14
CA SER A 387 23.90 -7.06 -16.03
C SER A 387 23.65 -7.81 -14.73
N ILE A 388 23.70 -9.14 -14.80
CA ILE A 388 23.69 -10.04 -13.64
C ILE A 388 24.81 -11.06 -13.77
N ARG A 389 25.49 -11.36 -12.66
CA ARG A 389 26.59 -12.34 -12.66
C ARG A 389 26.11 -13.75 -13.04
N ALA A 390 26.97 -14.54 -13.67
CA ALA A 390 26.71 -15.96 -13.97
C ALA A 390 26.33 -16.72 -12.70
N ASN A 391 25.27 -17.52 -12.79
CA ASN A 391 24.63 -18.23 -11.66
C ASN A 391 24.19 -17.30 -10.50
N GLY A 392 24.17 -15.98 -10.74
CA GLY A 392 23.71 -14.98 -9.79
C GLY A 392 22.20 -14.91 -9.71
N SER A 393 21.70 -14.40 -8.59
CA SER A 393 20.30 -14.03 -8.44
C SER A 393 20.16 -12.66 -7.78
N HIS A 394 19.09 -11.96 -8.14
CA HIS A 394 18.64 -10.72 -7.52
C HIS A 394 17.13 -10.79 -7.33
N THR A 395 16.63 -10.23 -6.23
CA THR A 395 15.19 -10.11 -5.99
C THR A 395 14.87 -8.65 -5.80
N GLU A 396 13.97 -8.17 -6.65
CA GLU A 396 13.45 -6.80 -6.59
C GLU A 396 11.99 -6.82 -6.14
N HIS A 397 11.58 -5.85 -5.32
CA HIS A 397 10.20 -5.69 -4.89
C HIS A 397 9.60 -4.48 -5.57
N VAL A 398 8.47 -4.68 -6.26
CA VAL A 398 7.81 -3.63 -7.05
C VAL A 398 6.33 -3.60 -6.71
N SER A 399 5.71 -2.43 -6.84
CA SER A 399 4.25 -2.32 -6.79
C SER A 399 3.62 -3.01 -8.00
N VAL A 400 2.37 -3.42 -7.85
CA VAL A 400 1.52 -3.96 -8.91
C VAL A 400 0.54 -2.86 -9.32
N PRO A 401 0.53 -2.44 -10.60
CA PRO A 401 -0.21 -1.26 -11.04
C PRO A 401 -1.73 -1.47 -11.07
N ASP A 402 -2.20 -2.72 -11.15
CA ASP A 402 -3.62 -3.08 -11.16
C ASP A 402 -3.92 -4.05 -10.00
N GLY A 403 -4.39 -3.48 -8.88
CA GLY A 403 -4.77 -4.24 -7.69
C GLY A 403 -5.98 -5.15 -7.90
N ALA A 404 -6.92 -4.76 -8.77
CA ALA A 404 -8.10 -5.57 -9.08
C ALA A 404 -7.74 -6.82 -9.89
N HIS A 405 -6.84 -6.67 -10.88
CA HIS A 405 -6.27 -7.80 -11.61
C HIS A 405 -5.48 -8.73 -10.69
N ALA A 406 -4.64 -8.18 -9.81
CA ALA A 406 -3.88 -8.97 -8.82
C ALA A 406 -4.81 -9.77 -7.91
N PHE A 407 -5.84 -9.12 -7.38
CA PHE A 407 -6.87 -9.75 -6.56
C PHE A 407 -7.61 -10.85 -7.34
N GLY A 408 -7.96 -10.62 -8.60
CA GLY A 408 -8.63 -11.61 -9.46
C GLY A 408 -7.79 -12.87 -9.70
N LEU A 409 -6.49 -12.71 -9.97
CA LEU A 409 -5.55 -13.84 -10.09
C LEU A 409 -5.43 -14.61 -8.78
N ALA A 410 -5.35 -13.88 -7.65
CA ALA A 410 -5.27 -14.47 -6.33
C ALA A 410 -6.56 -15.21 -5.94
N LEU A 411 -7.72 -14.62 -6.26
CA LEU A 411 -9.03 -15.22 -6.03
C LEU A 411 -9.14 -16.55 -6.76
N ARG A 412 -8.82 -16.57 -8.06
CA ARG A 412 -8.80 -17.80 -8.86
C ARG A 412 -7.92 -18.87 -8.22
N THR A 413 -6.70 -18.49 -7.83
CA THR A 413 -5.75 -19.39 -7.15
C THR A 413 -6.33 -19.95 -5.85
N ALA A 414 -6.99 -19.10 -5.05
CA ALA A 414 -7.57 -19.51 -3.77
C ALA A 414 -8.79 -20.41 -3.95
N LEU A 415 -9.66 -20.13 -4.92
CA LEU A 415 -10.81 -20.97 -5.25
C LEU A 415 -10.38 -22.34 -5.77
N GLU A 416 -9.40 -22.39 -6.67
CA GLU A 416 -8.85 -23.64 -7.20
C GLU A 416 -8.24 -24.52 -6.09
N ALA A 417 -7.57 -23.91 -5.10
CA ALA A 417 -7.03 -24.62 -3.95
C ALA A 417 -8.10 -25.30 -3.08
N GLU A 418 -9.31 -24.74 -3.03
CA GLU A 418 -10.48 -25.32 -2.35
C GLU A 418 -11.36 -26.18 -3.28
N GLY A 419 -10.89 -26.47 -4.50
CA GLY A 419 -11.62 -27.28 -5.48
C GLY A 419 -12.83 -26.57 -6.12
N ILE A 420 -12.90 -25.24 -6.03
CA ILE A 420 -13.93 -24.42 -6.66
C ILE A 420 -13.40 -23.89 -8.00
N ARG A 421 -14.07 -24.26 -9.09
CA ARG A 421 -13.67 -23.87 -10.44
C ARG A 421 -14.33 -22.54 -10.86
N LEU A 422 -13.52 -21.55 -11.23
CA LEU A 422 -13.98 -20.28 -11.80
C LEU A 422 -13.69 -20.28 -13.32
N ASP A 423 -14.69 -20.42 -14.19
CA ASP A 423 -14.42 -20.54 -15.64
C ASP A 423 -14.29 -19.18 -16.33
N GLY A 424 -15.20 -18.25 -16.03
CA GLY A 424 -15.25 -16.96 -16.68
C GLY A 424 -14.11 -16.02 -16.27
N PRO A 425 -14.00 -14.86 -16.94
CA PRO A 425 -13.01 -13.85 -16.61
C PRO A 425 -13.31 -13.20 -15.25
N VAL A 426 -12.29 -12.58 -14.66
CA VAL A 426 -12.49 -11.61 -13.58
C VAL A 426 -12.43 -10.22 -14.20
N ARG A 427 -13.43 -9.38 -13.94
CA ARG A 427 -13.48 -8.00 -14.42
C ARG A 427 -13.92 -7.05 -13.31
N VAL A 428 -13.65 -5.77 -13.46
CA VAL A 428 -14.23 -4.71 -12.62
C VAL A 428 -15.64 -4.39 -13.14
N ALA A 429 -16.56 -4.07 -12.23
CA ALA A 429 -17.90 -3.59 -12.55
C ALA A 429 -17.82 -2.28 -13.34
N ALA A 430 -18.68 -2.11 -14.34
CA ALA A 430 -18.79 -0.84 -15.03
C ALA A 430 -19.49 0.20 -14.11
N PRO A 431 -19.19 1.50 -14.25
CA PRO A 431 -19.93 2.54 -13.54
C PRO A 431 -21.44 2.42 -13.79
N GLY A 432 -22.25 2.43 -12.73
CA GLY A 432 -23.70 2.30 -12.80
C GLY A 432 -24.23 0.88 -13.08
N GLU A 433 -23.36 -0.13 -13.13
CA GLU A 433 -23.79 -1.52 -13.26
C GLU A 433 -24.57 -1.95 -12.00
N ASN A 434 -25.68 -2.67 -12.18
CA ASN A 434 -26.54 -3.07 -11.07
C ASN A 434 -25.86 -4.15 -10.22
N VAL A 435 -25.41 -3.77 -9.02
CA VAL A 435 -24.75 -4.69 -8.09
C VAL A 435 -25.81 -5.44 -7.27
N PRO A 436 -25.85 -6.78 -7.32
CA PRO A 436 -26.83 -7.55 -6.57
C PRO A 436 -26.63 -7.36 -5.05
N ALA A 437 -27.72 -7.55 -4.31
CA ALA A 437 -27.68 -7.53 -2.86
C ALA A 437 -26.71 -8.62 -2.36
N PRO A 438 -25.81 -8.30 -1.42
CA PRO A 438 -24.88 -9.27 -0.86
C PRO A 438 -25.62 -10.28 -0.01
N TRP A 439 -25.17 -11.53 -0.05
CA TRP A 439 -25.73 -12.59 0.79
C TRP A 439 -25.00 -12.76 2.12
N GLU A 440 -23.76 -12.29 2.22
CA GLU A 440 -22.91 -12.44 3.41
C GLU A 440 -21.77 -11.42 3.34
N PRO A 441 -21.61 -10.59 4.39
CA PRO A 441 -20.39 -9.85 4.63
C PRO A 441 -19.34 -10.78 5.25
N ILE A 442 -18.18 -10.93 4.63
CA ILE A 442 -17.08 -11.71 5.19
C ILE A 442 -16.16 -10.79 5.97
N PRO A 443 -16.15 -10.87 7.31
CA PRO A 443 -15.41 -9.93 8.14
C PRO A 443 -13.89 -10.14 7.98
N GLY A 444 -13.18 -9.04 7.86
CA GLY A 444 -11.73 -9.00 7.91
C GLY A 444 -11.17 -9.10 9.34
N PRO A 445 -9.86 -8.87 9.48
CA PRO A 445 -9.20 -8.72 10.77
C PRO A 445 -9.77 -7.53 11.58
N ALA A 446 -9.61 -7.56 12.90
CA ALA A 446 -9.95 -6.41 13.73
C ALA A 446 -9.03 -5.23 13.42
N LEU A 447 -9.54 -4.01 13.52
CA LEU A 447 -8.78 -2.78 13.25
C LEU A 447 -7.52 -2.67 14.13
N SER A 448 -7.55 -3.17 15.36
CA SER A 448 -6.34 -3.27 16.22
C SER A 448 -5.21 -4.11 15.60
N ALA A 449 -5.54 -5.20 14.90
CA ALA A 449 -4.55 -6.02 14.18
C ALA A 449 -4.03 -5.29 12.93
N ILE A 450 -4.93 -4.64 12.17
CA ILE A 450 -4.55 -3.82 11.01
C ILE A 450 -3.64 -2.66 11.44
N ALA A 451 -3.91 -2.04 12.58
CA ALA A 451 -3.08 -0.98 13.14
C ALA A 451 -1.67 -1.49 13.47
N ALA A 452 -1.53 -2.71 14.00
CA ALA A 452 -0.24 -3.33 14.24
C ALA A 452 0.50 -3.63 12.91
N ASP A 453 -0.20 -4.17 11.92
CA ASP A 453 0.33 -4.47 10.58
C ASP A 453 0.65 -3.20 9.79
N CYS A 454 0.03 -2.06 10.11
CA CYS A 454 0.39 -0.76 9.56
C CYS A 454 1.62 -0.17 10.26
N LEU A 455 1.58 -0.05 11.59
CA LEU A 455 2.58 0.71 12.34
C LEU A 455 3.92 -0.03 12.51
N LYS A 456 3.93 -1.37 12.63
CA LYS A 456 5.16 -2.13 12.86
C LYS A 456 6.09 -2.18 11.64
N PRO A 457 5.63 -2.57 10.44
CA PRO A 457 6.45 -2.49 9.23
C PRO A 457 6.41 -1.11 8.58
N SER A 458 5.62 -0.16 9.10
CA SER A 458 5.38 1.16 8.51
C SER A 458 4.79 1.06 7.10
N ASP A 459 3.69 0.32 6.97
CA ASP A 459 3.00 0.07 5.71
C ASP A 459 2.24 1.32 5.23
N ASN A 460 2.67 1.88 4.09
CA ASN A 460 2.08 3.08 3.50
C ASN A 460 0.67 2.84 2.94
N LEU A 461 0.46 1.66 2.33
CA LEU A 461 -0.80 1.29 1.73
C LEU A 461 -1.89 1.20 2.80
N LEU A 462 -1.61 0.50 3.91
CA LEU A 462 -2.56 0.40 5.02
C LEU A 462 -2.87 1.77 5.64
N ALA A 463 -1.86 2.61 5.83
CA ALA A 463 -2.07 3.94 6.40
C ALA A 463 -2.97 4.82 5.51
N GLN A 464 -2.74 4.79 4.20
CA GLN A 464 -3.57 5.51 3.24
C GLN A 464 -4.99 4.92 3.17
N LEU A 465 -5.13 3.59 3.13
CA LEU A 465 -6.44 2.95 3.11
C LEU A 465 -7.25 3.29 4.37
N LEU A 466 -6.65 3.31 5.56
CA LEU A 466 -7.35 3.68 6.79
C LEU A 466 -7.91 5.11 6.73
N LEU A 467 -7.16 6.05 6.15
CA LEU A 467 -7.65 7.41 5.90
C LEU A 467 -8.83 7.41 4.91
N LEU A 468 -8.69 6.69 3.80
CA LEU A 468 -9.74 6.56 2.77
C LEU A 468 -11.00 5.89 3.31
N GLN A 469 -10.89 4.93 4.23
CA GLN A 469 -12.05 4.29 4.85
C GLN A 469 -12.89 5.29 5.64
N VAL A 470 -12.24 6.17 6.41
CA VAL A 470 -12.93 7.24 7.15
C VAL A 470 -13.64 8.18 6.16
N GLY A 471 -12.98 8.55 5.06
CA GLY A 471 -13.60 9.38 4.02
C GLY A 471 -14.79 8.71 3.33
N ALA A 472 -14.64 7.43 2.97
CA ALA A 472 -15.69 6.64 2.33
C ALA A 472 -16.90 6.42 3.26
N ASP A 473 -16.66 6.22 4.55
CA ASP A 473 -17.71 6.15 5.57
C ASP A 473 -18.44 7.49 5.71
N ALA A 474 -17.71 8.60 5.75
CA ALA A 474 -18.30 9.93 5.76
C ALA A 474 -19.15 10.23 4.51
N ARG A 475 -18.69 9.79 3.33
CA ARG A 475 -19.46 9.91 2.07
C ARG A 475 -20.78 9.14 2.13
N ARG A 476 -20.79 7.92 2.69
CA ARG A 476 -22.00 7.08 2.81
C ARG A 476 -23.01 7.61 3.82
N HIS A 477 -22.54 8.27 4.87
CA HIS A 477 -23.40 8.87 5.89
C HIS A 477 -23.78 10.31 5.59
N ALA A 478 -23.33 10.88 4.47
CA ALA A 478 -23.73 12.21 4.04
C ALA A 478 -25.22 12.21 3.66
N SER A 479 -25.98 13.13 4.25
CA SER A 479 -27.42 13.29 3.99
C SER A 479 -27.74 13.77 2.58
N ALA A 480 -26.76 14.35 1.88
CA ALA A 480 -26.86 14.76 0.48
C ALA A 480 -25.49 14.65 -0.21
N ALA A 481 -25.50 14.46 -1.52
CA ALA A 481 -24.30 14.59 -2.33
C ALA A 481 -23.84 16.06 -2.31
N ASP A 482 -22.77 16.32 -1.57
CA ASP A 482 -22.05 17.59 -1.61
C ASP A 482 -20.97 17.50 -2.70
N PRO A 483 -21.14 18.19 -3.85
CA PRO A 483 -20.17 18.17 -4.93
C PRO A 483 -18.85 18.84 -4.56
N ASP A 484 -18.82 19.70 -3.53
CA ASP A 484 -17.62 20.40 -3.07
C ASP A 484 -16.82 19.60 -2.03
N ALA A 485 -17.40 18.53 -1.47
CA ALA A 485 -16.77 17.72 -0.44
C ALA A 485 -15.64 16.80 -0.96
N GLY A 486 -15.43 16.74 -2.27
CA GLY A 486 -14.33 16.01 -2.90
C GLY A 486 -14.44 14.48 -2.79
N ASP A 487 -13.32 13.82 -3.09
CA ASP A 487 -13.16 12.37 -3.06
C ASP A 487 -12.93 11.85 -1.62
N ASP A 488 -12.74 10.53 -1.47
CA ASP A 488 -12.58 9.91 -0.15
C ASP A 488 -11.27 10.33 0.55
N GLU A 489 -10.23 10.76 -0.18
CA GLU A 489 -9.04 11.34 0.46
C GLU A 489 -9.35 12.70 1.07
N ALA A 490 -10.00 13.59 0.32
CA ALA A 490 -10.38 14.92 0.80
C ALA A 490 -11.27 14.82 2.06
N ARG A 491 -12.24 13.90 2.06
CA ARG A 491 -13.12 13.64 3.22
C ARG A 491 -12.34 13.07 4.40
N GLY A 492 -11.42 12.14 4.15
CA GLY A 492 -10.53 11.59 5.19
C GLY A 492 -9.65 12.66 5.83
N ILE A 493 -9.07 13.57 5.03
CA ILE A 493 -8.27 14.70 5.52
C ILE A 493 -9.13 15.69 6.32
N ALA A 494 -10.35 15.99 5.86
CA ALA A 494 -11.28 16.84 6.61
C ALA A 494 -11.64 16.21 7.97
N ALA A 495 -11.90 14.91 8.00
CA ALA A 495 -12.15 14.16 9.24
C ALA A 495 -10.91 14.18 10.15
N LEU A 496 -9.70 14.01 9.60
CA LEU A 496 -8.46 14.11 10.35
C LEU A 496 -8.29 15.50 10.99
N ALA A 497 -8.53 16.57 10.24
CA ALA A 497 -8.47 17.93 10.75
C ALA A 497 -9.50 18.17 11.87
N GLY A 498 -10.72 17.65 11.72
CA GLY A 498 -11.76 17.68 12.76
C GLY A 498 -11.34 16.95 14.03
N PHE A 499 -10.80 15.74 13.89
CA PHE A 499 -10.28 14.93 15.00
C PHE A 499 -9.15 15.64 15.75
N LEU A 500 -8.17 16.21 15.03
CA LEU A 500 -7.06 16.94 15.63
C LEU A 500 -7.51 18.20 16.39
N LYS A 501 -8.56 18.88 15.90
CA LYS A 501 -9.15 20.02 16.59
C LYS A 501 -9.71 19.67 17.97
N THR A 502 -10.22 18.44 18.17
CA THR A 502 -10.69 17.97 19.48
C THR A 502 -9.57 17.93 20.54
N MET A 503 -8.32 17.87 20.09
CA MET A 503 -7.11 17.88 20.93
C MET A 503 -6.44 19.26 20.99
N GLY A 504 -7.08 20.29 20.44
CA GLY A 504 -6.52 21.63 20.33
C GLY A 504 -5.33 21.73 19.37
N ILE A 505 -5.20 20.80 18.41
CA ILE A 505 -4.21 20.87 17.33
C ILE A 505 -4.86 21.58 16.14
N SER A 506 -4.29 22.71 15.73
CA SER A 506 -4.76 23.50 14.60
C SER A 506 -3.99 23.21 13.30
N GLY A 507 -4.50 23.69 12.16
CA GLY A 507 -3.82 23.59 10.86
C GLY A 507 -2.44 24.26 10.80
N ASN A 508 -2.16 25.21 11.71
CA ASN A 508 -0.85 25.84 11.84
C ASN A 508 0.16 24.96 12.59
N GLU A 509 -0.27 23.86 13.19
CA GLU A 509 0.56 22.95 13.98
C GLU A 509 0.68 21.56 13.34
N ALA A 510 -0.25 21.20 12.45
CA ALA A 510 -0.26 19.98 11.66
C ALA A 510 -1.08 20.20 10.38
N SER A 511 -0.52 19.79 9.23
CA SER A 511 -1.20 19.81 7.93
C SER A 511 -0.84 18.55 7.16
N PHE A 512 -1.86 17.84 6.66
CA PHE A 512 -1.71 16.59 5.94
C PHE A 512 -2.46 16.67 4.61
N GLU A 513 -1.86 16.15 3.55
CA GLU A 513 -2.51 15.94 2.25
C GLU A 513 -2.86 14.46 2.04
N GLU A 514 -2.09 13.54 2.66
CA GLU A 514 -2.29 12.10 2.57
C GLU A 514 -1.93 11.38 3.87
N GLY A 515 -2.33 10.12 4.00
CA GLY A 515 -2.33 9.36 5.25
C GLY A 515 -1.08 8.55 5.56
N SER A 516 -0.15 8.37 4.62
CA SER A 516 1.02 7.49 4.79
C SER A 516 2.27 8.21 5.30
N GLY A 517 2.43 9.49 4.95
CA GLY A 517 3.65 10.27 5.19
C GLY A 517 4.68 10.22 4.07
N LEU A 518 4.32 9.69 2.88
CA LEU A 518 5.15 9.79 1.68
C LEU A 518 5.17 11.22 1.11
N SER A 519 4.08 11.98 1.29
CA SER A 519 4.03 13.36 0.82
C SER A 519 5.01 14.22 1.60
N ARG A 520 5.87 14.95 0.87
CA ARG A 520 6.78 15.94 1.45
C ARG A 520 6.06 17.20 1.93
N LYS A 521 4.76 17.32 1.64
CA LYS A 521 3.93 18.45 2.04
C LYS A 521 3.18 18.19 3.35
N ASN A 522 3.16 16.94 3.81
CA ASN A 522 2.78 16.63 5.18
C ASN A 522 3.76 17.34 6.12
N VAL A 523 3.24 18.11 7.08
CA VAL A 523 4.04 18.83 8.06
C VAL A 523 3.37 18.79 9.42
N VAL A 524 4.16 18.64 10.48
CA VAL A 524 3.66 18.62 11.84
C VAL A 524 4.72 19.09 12.82
N SER A 525 4.26 19.70 13.91
CA SER A 525 5.10 20.09 15.04
C SER A 525 5.26 18.94 16.02
N THR A 526 6.40 18.85 16.71
CA THR A 526 6.60 17.81 17.73
C THR A 526 5.67 17.97 18.93
N ALA A 527 5.27 19.21 19.25
CA ALA A 527 4.23 19.47 20.24
C ALA A 527 2.87 18.85 19.84
N ALA A 528 2.47 18.96 18.57
CA ALA A 528 1.26 18.31 18.08
C ALA A 528 1.35 16.78 18.15
N THR A 529 2.49 16.20 17.76
CA THR A 529 2.72 14.75 17.89
C THR A 529 2.63 14.27 19.33
N VAL A 530 3.21 15.00 20.30
CA VAL A 530 3.11 14.64 21.72
C VAL A 530 1.67 14.74 22.24
N ARG A 531 0.89 15.75 21.83
CA ARG A 531 -0.54 15.83 22.18
C ARG A 531 -1.33 14.63 21.65
N LEU A 532 -1.10 14.21 20.41
CA LEU A 532 -1.70 13.00 19.86
C LEU A 532 -1.34 11.76 20.68
N LEU A 533 -0.04 11.56 20.98
CA LEU A 533 0.44 10.40 21.74
C LEU A 533 -0.15 10.34 23.16
N ARG A 534 -0.42 11.50 23.77
CA ARG A 534 -1.08 11.58 25.08
C ARG A 534 -2.57 11.32 25.00
N HIS A 535 -3.22 11.71 23.90
CA HIS A 535 -4.63 11.43 23.67
C HIS A 535 -4.88 9.94 23.43
N ALA A 536 -3.99 9.25 22.71
CA ALA A 536 -4.12 7.84 22.34
C ALA A 536 -3.75 6.85 23.47
N ARG A 537 -3.68 7.30 24.72
CA ARG A 537 -3.23 6.49 25.86
C ARG A 537 -4.36 5.74 26.56
#